data_AF-R8AVX4-F1
#
_entry.id   AF-R8AVX4-F1
#
_cell.length_a   1.000
_cell.length_b   1.000
_cell.length_c   1.000
_cell.angle_alpha   90.00
_cell.angle_beta   90.00
_cell.angle_gamma   90.00
#
_symmetry.space_group_name_H-M   'P 1'
#
loop_
_entity.id
_entity.type
_entity.pdbx_description
1 polymer ?
#
loop_
_entity_poly.entity_id
_entity_poly.type
_entity_poly.pdbx_seq_one_letter_code
_entity_poly.pdbx_strand_id
1 'polypeptide(L)'
;MSKFNPPSIRYSSLSDLNFNNQDLDNVKIADMILQQLNQGTLTRIKNALENSVLISNFGELLISVDKLNDLFRTGNSGAEAIFVRKGIRNSVSPSNMINIENSFYISVFDFEAILSNRIDSASMYGGRKYQYLCYVKRLLEYLKNHNIYRDIRNLYQSQVDEYRPQLKRERYNLLENKCCEFSKCNIDNLADFEFAHIQSVVTNPRNALNVYNGVLIHRDYHRALTNNQVHDFEGMYEYCEVNRLDLAWAEQYLELGSY
;
A
#
# COMPACT_ATOMS: atom_id res chain seq x y z
N MET A 1 -9.84 31.32 -3.64
CA MET A 1 -8.92 30.23 -4.02
C MET A 1 -9.18 29.06 -3.10
N SER A 2 -9.40 27.86 -3.64
CA SER A 2 -9.56 26.66 -2.81
C SER A 2 -8.28 26.43 -1.99
N LYS A 3 -8.44 26.04 -0.72
CA LYS A 3 -7.35 25.63 0.19
C LYS A 3 -7.03 24.14 0.07
N PHE A 4 -7.62 23.44 -0.89
CA PHE A 4 -7.38 22.01 -1.05
C PHE A 4 -5.96 21.75 -1.52
N ASN A 5 -5.15 21.17 -0.62
CA ASN A 5 -3.78 20.76 -0.90
C ASN A 5 -3.53 19.46 -0.13
N PRO A 6 -4.06 18.32 -0.62
CA PRO A 6 -3.88 17.05 0.05
C PRO A 6 -2.39 16.73 0.11
N PRO A 7 -1.93 16.06 1.17
CA PRO A 7 -0.53 15.71 1.31
C PRO A 7 -0.10 14.80 0.15
N SER A 8 0.98 15.18 -0.54
CA SER A 8 1.67 14.30 -1.49
C SER A 8 2.13 13.02 -0.78
N ILE A 9 2.12 11.88 -1.48
CA ILE A 9 2.76 10.67 -0.98
C ILE A 9 4.25 10.93 -0.78
N ARG A 10 4.74 10.63 0.41
CA ARG A 10 6.16 10.72 0.77
C ARG A 10 6.56 9.45 1.49
N TYR A 11 7.81 9.03 1.27
CA TYR A 11 8.39 7.88 1.95
C TYR A 11 9.48 8.36 2.90
N SER A 12 9.59 7.68 4.03
CA SER A 12 10.62 7.90 5.04
C SER A 12 11.26 6.57 5.38
N SER A 13 12.59 6.56 5.47
CA SER A 13 13.33 5.45 6.04
C SER A 13 13.07 5.34 7.55
N LEU A 14 13.45 4.22 8.15
CA LEU A 14 13.37 4.09 9.61
C LEU A 14 14.25 5.13 10.33
N SER A 15 15.43 5.42 9.80
CA SER A 15 16.31 6.47 10.33
C SER A 15 15.66 7.85 10.30
N ASP A 16 14.91 8.20 9.25
CA ASP A 16 14.21 9.48 9.16
C ASP A 16 13.11 9.61 10.23
N LEU A 17 12.61 8.48 10.72
CA LEU A 17 11.59 8.39 11.77
C LEU A 17 12.19 8.25 13.18
N ASN A 18 13.52 8.37 13.32
CA ASN A 18 14.26 8.08 14.55
C ASN A 18 14.04 6.66 15.10
N PHE A 19 13.67 5.70 14.24
CA PHE A 19 13.59 4.29 14.58
C PHE A 19 14.87 3.60 14.13
N ASN A 20 15.56 2.92 15.05
CA ASN A 20 16.87 2.35 14.77
C ASN A 20 17.06 0.96 15.41
N ASN A 21 18.25 0.39 15.22
CA ASN A 21 18.61 -0.91 15.78
C ASN A 21 18.42 -1.05 17.31
N GLN A 22 18.54 0.03 18.09
CA GLN A 22 18.31 -0.02 19.54
C GLN A 22 16.84 -0.29 19.86
N ASP A 23 15.91 0.21 19.04
CA ASP A 23 14.50 -0.10 19.18
C ASP A 23 14.24 -1.60 18.93
N LEU A 24 14.92 -2.16 17.92
CA LEU A 24 14.83 -3.59 17.57
C LEU A 24 15.44 -4.52 18.63
N ASP A 25 16.28 -4.02 19.54
CA ASP A 25 16.80 -4.82 20.65
C ASP A 25 15.71 -5.13 21.70
N ASN A 26 14.57 -4.43 21.67
CA ASN A 26 13.44 -4.68 22.55
C ASN A 26 12.57 -5.88 22.11
N VAL A 27 12.88 -6.52 20.98
CA VAL A 27 12.11 -7.67 20.48
C VAL A 27 12.30 -8.86 21.42
N LYS A 28 11.19 -9.31 22.03
CA LYS A 28 11.20 -10.41 23.01
C LYS A 28 11.40 -11.76 22.32
N ILE A 29 12.55 -12.38 22.58
CA ILE A 29 12.92 -13.72 22.13
C ILE A 29 13.53 -14.45 23.31
N ALA A 30 13.22 -15.74 23.46
CA ALA A 30 13.81 -16.54 24.52
C ALA A 30 15.35 -16.51 24.43
N ASP A 31 16.02 -16.09 25.50
CA ASP A 31 17.48 -15.93 25.54
C ASP A 31 18.22 -17.22 25.17
N MET A 32 17.69 -18.37 25.59
CA MET A 32 18.23 -19.69 25.23
C MET A 32 18.28 -19.92 23.72
N ILE A 33 17.32 -19.36 22.95
CA ILE A 33 17.33 -19.44 21.49
C ILE A 33 18.42 -18.51 20.94
N LEU A 34 18.47 -17.26 21.41
CA LEU A 34 19.46 -16.28 20.93
C LEU A 34 20.90 -16.76 21.14
N GLN A 35 21.19 -17.35 22.30
CA GLN A 35 22.51 -17.91 22.63
C GLN A 35 22.95 -19.04 21.70
N GLN A 36 22.02 -19.74 21.04
CA GLN A 36 22.33 -20.81 20.08
C GLN A 36 22.51 -20.31 18.64
N LEU A 37 22.20 -19.04 18.38
CA LEU A 37 22.32 -18.39 17.09
C LEU A 37 23.62 -17.60 16.99
N ASN A 38 24.07 -17.37 15.76
CA ASN A 38 25.29 -16.62 15.50
C ASN A 38 24.97 -15.11 15.57
N GLN A 39 25.64 -14.41 16.50
CA GLN A 39 25.41 -12.98 16.75
C GLN A 39 25.68 -12.10 15.53
N GLY A 40 26.70 -12.42 14.72
CA GLY A 40 26.98 -11.70 13.47
C GLY A 40 25.84 -11.83 12.46
N THR A 41 25.18 -12.99 12.42
CA THR A 41 24.01 -13.21 11.56
C THR A 41 22.79 -12.45 12.07
N LEU A 42 22.54 -12.43 13.38
CA LEU A 42 21.47 -11.64 13.99
C LEU A 42 21.64 -10.14 13.71
N THR A 43 22.87 -9.64 13.89
CA THR A 43 23.23 -8.24 13.60
C THR A 43 23.00 -7.90 12.13
N ARG A 44 23.45 -8.76 11.22
CA ARG A 44 23.21 -8.57 9.78
C ARG A 44 21.73 -8.53 9.43
N ILE A 45 20.91 -9.39 10.05
CA ILE A 45 19.45 -9.39 9.83
C ILE A 45 18.83 -8.07 10.30
N LYS A 46 19.19 -7.60 11.51
CA LYS A 46 18.70 -6.31 12.04
C LYS A 46 19.07 -5.15 11.12
N ASN A 47 20.35 -5.06 10.74
CA ASN A 47 20.83 -4.03 9.81
C ASN A 47 20.12 -4.12 8.45
N ALA A 48 19.90 -5.34 7.93
CA ALA A 48 19.19 -5.51 6.67
C ALA A 48 17.75 -4.98 6.77
N LEU A 49 17.05 -5.26 7.88
CA LEU A 49 15.70 -4.75 8.09
C LEU A 49 15.69 -3.22 8.19
N GLU A 50 16.51 -2.64 9.08
CA GLU A 50 16.63 -1.20 9.29
C GLU A 50 16.85 -0.44 7.97
N ASN A 51 17.74 -0.95 7.12
CA ASN A 51 18.11 -0.33 5.85
C ASN A 51 17.21 -0.72 4.65
N SER A 52 16.20 -1.56 4.86
CA SER A 52 15.32 -2.03 3.77
C SER A 52 13.93 -1.41 3.81
N VAL A 53 13.52 -0.87 4.95
CA VAL A 53 12.16 -0.45 5.19
C VAL A 53 11.97 1.00 4.75
N LEU A 54 10.94 1.24 3.94
CA LEU A 54 10.33 2.55 3.77
C LEU A 54 8.92 2.53 4.32
N ILE A 55 8.51 3.63 4.97
CA ILE A 55 7.14 3.84 5.42
C ILE A 55 6.62 5.09 4.71
N SER A 56 5.46 4.96 4.05
CA SER A 56 4.79 6.12 3.47
C SER A 56 4.11 6.96 4.56
N ASN A 57 3.84 8.23 4.27
CA ASN A 57 3.06 9.11 5.13
C ASN A 57 1.59 8.66 5.35
N PHE A 58 1.11 7.67 4.59
CA PHE A 58 -0.18 7.02 4.82
C PHE A 58 -0.06 5.63 5.49
N GLY A 59 1.15 5.27 5.91
CA GLY A 59 1.43 4.10 6.72
C GLY A 59 1.47 2.78 5.96
N GLU A 60 1.79 2.82 4.68
CA GLU A 60 2.19 1.61 3.97
C GLU A 60 3.68 1.36 4.17
N LEU A 61 4.01 0.09 4.38
CA LEU A 61 5.36 -0.37 4.62
C LEU A 61 5.86 -1.13 3.38
N LEU A 62 7.01 -0.70 2.89
CA LEU A 62 7.68 -1.28 1.73
C LEU A 62 9.05 -1.86 2.14
N ILE A 63 9.44 -2.98 1.53
CA ILE A 63 10.72 -3.65 1.78
C ILE A 63 11.55 -3.65 0.49
N SER A 64 12.78 -3.16 0.59
CA SER A 64 13.74 -3.13 -0.51
C SER A 64 14.09 -4.54 -0.98
N VAL A 65 14.03 -4.75 -2.30
CA VAL A 65 14.35 -6.03 -2.94
C VAL A 65 15.83 -6.42 -2.72
N ASP A 66 16.72 -5.44 -2.61
CA ASP A 66 18.17 -5.66 -2.52
C ASP A 66 18.63 -6.24 -1.16
N LYS A 67 17.75 -6.21 -0.15
CA LYS A 67 18.03 -6.77 1.19
C LYS A 67 17.35 -8.12 1.43
N LEU A 68 16.58 -8.62 0.47
CA LEU A 68 15.81 -9.85 0.63
C LEU A 68 16.69 -11.09 0.81
N ASN A 69 17.92 -11.08 0.29
CA ASN A 69 18.83 -12.22 0.45
C ASN A 69 19.20 -12.48 1.92
N ASP A 70 19.43 -11.40 2.67
CA ASP A 70 19.75 -11.43 4.10
C ASP A 70 18.51 -11.73 4.93
N LEU A 71 17.36 -11.15 4.57
CA LEU A 71 16.09 -11.35 5.27
C LEU A 71 15.49 -12.76 5.04
N PHE A 72 15.53 -13.28 3.81
CA PHE A 72 15.04 -14.63 3.50
C PHE A 72 16.09 -15.73 3.69
N ARG A 73 17.33 -15.38 4.04
CA ARG A 73 18.42 -16.35 4.23
C ARG A 73 18.63 -17.24 3.00
N THR A 74 18.73 -16.64 1.82
CA THR A 74 18.99 -17.33 0.54
C THR A 74 20.47 -17.36 0.16
N GLY A 75 21.32 -16.65 0.91
CA GLY A 75 22.73 -16.48 0.55
C GLY A 75 22.87 -15.66 -0.74
N ASN A 76 23.97 -15.82 -1.46
CA ASN A 76 24.25 -15.04 -2.68
C ASN A 76 23.76 -15.73 -3.96
N SER A 77 22.75 -16.59 -3.85
CA SER A 77 22.26 -17.42 -4.97
C SER A 77 21.33 -16.68 -5.93
N GLY A 78 20.82 -15.50 -5.57
CA GLY A 78 19.80 -14.79 -6.35
C GLY A 78 18.41 -15.39 -6.22
N ALA A 79 18.21 -16.40 -5.35
CA ALA A 79 16.94 -17.12 -5.24
C ALA A 79 15.78 -16.23 -4.77
N GLU A 80 16.07 -15.18 -3.99
CA GLU A 80 15.10 -14.17 -3.56
C GLU A 80 14.43 -13.45 -4.74
N ALA A 81 15.16 -13.19 -5.82
CA ALA A 81 14.61 -12.53 -7.01
C ALA A 81 13.53 -13.39 -7.69
N ILE A 82 13.66 -14.72 -7.60
CA ILE A 82 12.66 -15.65 -8.15
C ILE A 82 11.37 -15.56 -7.33
N PHE A 83 11.45 -15.51 -6.00
CA PHE A 83 10.27 -15.41 -5.14
C PHE A 83 9.47 -14.15 -5.42
N VAL A 84 10.13 -13.02 -5.66
CA VAL A 84 9.47 -11.76 -6.02
C VAL A 84 8.84 -11.85 -7.41
N ARG A 85 9.62 -12.22 -8.43
CA ARG A 85 9.19 -12.13 -9.84
C ARG A 85 8.20 -13.20 -10.26
N LYS A 86 8.30 -14.40 -9.72
CA LYS A 86 7.49 -15.56 -10.12
C LYS A 86 6.56 -16.05 -9.01
N GLY A 87 6.69 -15.51 -7.80
CA GLY A 87 6.03 -16.07 -6.63
C GLY A 87 6.58 -17.45 -6.27
N ILE A 88 5.79 -18.17 -5.50
CA ILE A 88 6.02 -19.57 -5.11
C ILE A 88 4.79 -20.35 -5.55
N ARG A 89 4.98 -21.30 -6.46
CA ARG A 89 3.89 -22.03 -7.13
C ARG A 89 2.87 -22.56 -6.11
N ASN A 90 1.59 -22.25 -6.35
CA ASN A 90 0.45 -22.65 -5.51
C ASN A 90 0.51 -22.15 -4.05
N SER A 91 1.32 -21.14 -3.74
CA SER A 91 1.45 -20.63 -2.36
C SER A 91 1.50 -19.12 -2.27
N VAL A 92 2.29 -18.47 -3.11
CA VAL A 92 2.48 -17.01 -3.09
C VAL A 92 2.48 -16.50 -4.52
N SER A 93 1.65 -15.52 -4.82
CA SER A 93 1.63 -14.85 -6.12
C SER A 93 2.90 -14.03 -6.37
N PRO A 94 3.26 -13.73 -7.62
CA PRO A 94 4.28 -12.72 -7.91
C PRO A 94 3.98 -11.39 -7.21
N SER A 95 5.01 -10.73 -6.71
CA SER A 95 4.88 -9.43 -6.06
C SER A 95 4.89 -8.31 -7.08
N ASN A 96 4.11 -7.26 -6.83
CA ASN A 96 4.19 -6.02 -7.60
C ASN A 96 5.41 -5.21 -7.13
N MET A 97 6.37 -5.00 -8.03
CA MET A 97 7.55 -4.20 -7.71
C MET A 97 7.26 -2.71 -7.89
N ILE A 98 7.60 -1.93 -6.87
CA ILE A 98 7.42 -0.47 -6.85
C ILE A 98 8.81 0.16 -7.00
N ASN A 99 8.98 1.01 -8.00
CA ASN A 99 10.21 1.78 -8.18
C ASN A 99 10.09 3.12 -7.45
N ILE A 100 11.00 3.37 -6.49
CA ILE A 100 11.12 4.63 -5.77
C ILE A 100 12.59 5.03 -5.87
N GLU A 101 12.86 6.19 -6.49
CA GLU A 101 14.21 6.76 -6.59
C GLU A 101 15.27 5.76 -7.15
N ASN A 102 14.90 5.00 -8.18
CA ASN A 102 15.73 3.94 -8.82
C ASN A 102 16.01 2.71 -7.95
N SER A 103 15.29 2.54 -6.84
CA SER A 103 15.33 1.35 -6.01
C SER A 103 14.00 0.60 -6.08
N PHE A 104 14.06 -0.73 -6.11
CA PHE A 104 12.87 -1.57 -6.17
C PHE A 104 12.45 -2.04 -4.79
N TYR A 105 11.15 -1.95 -4.54
CA TYR A 105 10.51 -2.37 -3.30
C TYR A 105 9.35 -3.31 -3.58
N ILE A 106 8.98 -4.10 -2.58
CA ILE A 106 7.74 -4.86 -2.52
C ILE A 106 6.92 -4.44 -1.30
N SER A 107 5.62 -4.69 -1.33
CA SER A 107 4.77 -4.45 -0.16
C SER A 107 5.18 -5.34 1.01
N VAL A 108 4.96 -4.88 2.25
CA VAL A 108 5.15 -5.72 3.44
C VAL A 108 4.29 -6.98 3.41
N PHE A 109 3.12 -6.93 2.79
CA PHE A 109 2.21 -8.07 2.68
C PHE A 109 2.80 -9.16 1.78
N ASP A 110 3.35 -8.77 0.62
CA ASP A 110 4.06 -9.70 -0.25
C ASP A 110 5.28 -10.29 0.43
N PHE A 111 6.05 -9.45 1.13
CA PHE A 111 7.18 -9.89 1.93
C PHE A 111 6.79 -10.91 3.01
N GLU A 112 5.72 -10.65 3.77
CA GLU A 112 5.20 -11.54 4.81
C GLU A 112 4.69 -12.87 4.24
N ALA A 113 4.05 -12.85 3.06
CA ALA A 113 3.59 -14.05 2.38
C ALA A 113 4.78 -14.95 1.98
N ILE A 114 5.82 -14.36 1.37
CA ILE A 114 7.05 -15.08 1.01
C ILE A 114 7.77 -15.58 2.28
N LEU A 115 7.92 -14.73 3.30
CA LEU A 115 8.57 -15.08 4.56
C LEU A 115 7.85 -16.24 5.26
N SER A 116 6.53 -16.19 5.33
CA SER A 116 5.73 -17.25 5.96
C SER A 116 5.90 -18.58 5.23
N ASN A 117 5.80 -18.59 3.90
CA ASN A 117 6.05 -19.80 3.12
C ASN A 117 7.48 -20.35 3.34
N ARG A 118 8.47 -19.46 3.46
CA ARG A 118 9.87 -19.83 3.76
C ARG A 118 10.03 -20.42 5.16
N ILE A 119 9.33 -19.88 6.15
CA ILE A 119 9.29 -20.41 7.51
C ILE A 119 8.68 -21.81 7.49
N ASP A 120 7.52 -21.99 6.85
CA ASP A 120 6.83 -23.27 6.76
C ASP A 120 7.72 -24.33 6.09
N SER A 121 8.34 -23.98 4.96
CA SER A 121 9.28 -24.86 4.26
C SER A 121 10.51 -25.21 5.11
N ALA A 122 11.04 -24.26 5.88
CA ALA A 122 12.17 -24.50 6.77
C ALA A 122 11.76 -25.30 8.02
N SER A 123 10.50 -25.24 8.45
CA SER A 123 10.01 -25.91 9.66
C SER A 123 10.09 -27.43 9.55
N MET A 124 9.95 -27.99 8.34
CA MET A 124 10.05 -29.43 8.07
C MET A 124 11.38 -30.04 8.52
N TYR A 125 12.46 -29.26 8.40
CA TYR A 125 13.82 -29.68 8.77
C TYR A 125 14.33 -28.98 10.05
N GLY A 126 13.66 -27.90 10.47
CA GLY A 126 14.01 -27.10 11.63
C GLY A 126 15.38 -26.42 11.54
N GLY A 127 16.04 -26.30 12.70
CA GLY A 127 17.40 -25.79 12.80
C GLY A 127 17.54 -24.26 12.75
N ARG A 128 18.79 -23.79 12.62
CA ARG A 128 19.14 -22.36 12.73
C ARG A 128 18.48 -21.49 11.66
N LYS A 129 18.33 -22.00 10.43
CA LYS A 129 17.69 -21.24 9.34
C LYS A 129 16.25 -20.89 9.67
N TYR A 130 15.48 -21.87 10.16
CA TYR A 130 14.11 -21.66 10.63
C TYR A 130 14.07 -20.58 11.73
N GLN A 131 14.95 -20.68 12.73
CA GLN A 131 15.01 -19.69 13.82
C GLN A 131 15.37 -18.28 13.35
N TYR A 132 16.27 -18.12 12.36
CA TYR A 132 16.57 -16.81 11.77
C TYR A 132 15.37 -16.22 11.01
N LEU A 133 14.59 -17.05 10.30
CA LEU A 133 13.38 -16.56 9.62
C LEU A 133 12.30 -16.16 10.62
N CYS A 134 12.12 -16.93 11.70
CA CYS A 134 11.26 -16.53 12.82
C CYS A 134 11.75 -15.24 13.48
N TYR A 135 13.06 -15.01 13.56
CA TYR A 135 13.61 -13.76 14.06
C TYR A 135 13.20 -12.58 13.18
N VAL A 136 13.38 -12.68 11.85
CA VAL A 136 12.94 -11.65 10.89
C VAL A 136 11.45 -11.33 11.07
N LYS A 137 10.60 -12.36 11.19
CA LYS A 137 9.17 -12.19 11.41
C LYS A 137 8.88 -11.39 12.68
N ARG A 138 9.54 -11.71 13.79
CA ARG A 138 9.37 -11.00 15.08
C ARG A 138 9.83 -9.54 15.02
N LEU A 139 10.94 -9.25 14.31
CA LEU A 139 11.39 -7.87 14.12
C LEU A 139 10.34 -7.06 13.34
N LEU A 140 9.77 -7.65 12.30
CA LEU A 140 8.72 -7.00 11.50
C LEU A 140 7.42 -6.80 12.29
N GLU A 141 7.00 -7.81 13.06
CA GLU A 141 5.85 -7.70 13.97
C GLU A 141 6.06 -6.60 15.02
N TYR A 142 7.27 -6.47 15.56
CA TYR A 142 7.60 -5.40 16.49
C TYR A 142 7.45 -4.03 15.84
N LEU A 143 8.02 -3.83 14.65
CA LEU A 143 7.90 -2.59 13.89
C LEU A 143 6.43 -2.23 13.61
N LYS A 144 5.63 -3.20 13.13
CA LYS A 144 4.20 -3.00 12.82
C LYS A 144 3.36 -2.64 14.06
N ASN A 145 3.81 -3.05 15.25
CA ASN A 145 3.15 -2.73 16.51
C ASN A 145 3.76 -1.52 17.23
N HIS A 146 4.83 -0.93 16.68
CA HIS A 146 5.51 0.22 17.26
C HIS A 146 4.62 1.47 17.18
N ASN A 147 4.73 2.36 18.19
CA ASN A 147 3.94 3.59 18.25
C ASN A 147 4.14 4.46 17.01
N ILE A 148 5.37 4.62 16.53
CA ILE A 148 5.69 5.41 15.33
C ILE A 148 4.83 4.98 14.14
N TYR A 149 4.77 3.69 13.83
CA TYR A 149 4.00 3.18 12.69
C TYR A 149 2.49 3.38 12.89
N ARG A 150 1.99 3.12 14.10
CA ARG A 150 0.59 3.35 14.46
C ARG A 150 0.21 4.83 14.34
N ASP A 151 1.06 5.72 14.84
CA ASP A 151 0.77 7.15 14.91
C ASP A 151 0.78 7.77 13.50
N ILE A 152 1.65 7.32 12.59
CA ILE A 152 1.62 7.68 11.16
C ILE A 152 0.25 7.32 10.54
N ARG A 153 -0.23 6.10 10.76
CA ARG A 153 -1.53 5.65 10.23
C ARG A 153 -2.70 6.46 10.78
N ASN A 154 -2.67 6.78 12.07
CA ASN A 154 -3.71 7.59 12.72
C ASN A 154 -3.73 9.03 12.17
N LEU A 155 -2.56 9.63 11.94
CA LEU A 155 -2.45 10.96 11.34
C LEU A 155 -3.00 10.97 9.92
N TYR A 156 -2.70 9.96 9.11
CA TYR A 156 -3.25 9.87 7.76
C TYR A 156 -4.78 9.72 7.77
N GLN A 157 -5.35 8.90 8.65
CA GLN A 157 -6.81 8.80 8.76
C GLN A 157 -7.44 10.16 9.10
N SER A 158 -6.81 10.92 10.01
CA SER A 158 -7.27 12.27 10.36
C SER A 158 -7.24 13.21 9.15
N GLN A 159 -6.20 13.11 8.30
CA GLN A 159 -6.12 13.86 7.04
C GLN A 159 -7.21 13.42 6.05
N VAL A 160 -7.47 12.12 5.92
CA VAL A 160 -8.54 11.60 5.07
C VAL A 160 -9.88 12.21 5.48
N ASP A 161 -10.18 12.24 6.78
CA ASP A 161 -11.43 12.79 7.30
C ASP A 161 -11.55 14.31 7.06
N GLU A 162 -10.43 15.05 7.13
CA GLU A 162 -10.38 16.49 6.87
C GLU A 162 -10.57 16.85 5.39
N TYR A 163 -9.88 16.14 4.49
CA TYR A 163 -9.77 16.52 3.07
C TYR A 163 -10.80 15.83 2.17
N ARG A 164 -11.26 14.62 2.52
CA ARG A 164 -12.21 13.87 1.68
C ARG A 164 -13.52 14.63 1.39
N PRO A 165 -14.14 15.38 2.33
CA PRO A 165 -15.33 16.17 2.03
C PRO A 165 -15.12 17.26 0.97
N GLN A 166 -13.87 17.67 0.74
CA GLN A 166 -13.51 18.73 -0.21
C GLN A 166 -13.42 18.21 -1.65
N LEU A 167 -13.14 16.90 -1.84
CA LEU A 167 -12.94 16.27 -3.16
C LEU A 167 -14.07 16.56 -4.14
N LYS A 168 -15.33 16.56 -3.67
CA LYS A 168 -16.49 16.88 -4.51
C LYS A 168 -16.39 18.28 -5.12
N ARG A 169 -16.06 19.28 -4.29
CA ARG A 169 -15.93 20.66 -4.74
C ARG A 169 -14.72 20.83 -5.65
N GLU A 170 -13.64 20.14 -5.37
CA GLU A 170 -12.44 20.19 -6.19
C GLU A 170 -12.64 19.57 -7.56
N ARG A 171 -13.24 18.37 -7.64
CA ARG A 171 -13.61 17.75 -8.91
C ARG A 171 -14.54 18.68 -9.70
N TYR A 172 -15.56 19.24 -9.05
CA TYR A 172 -16.44 20.22 -9.69
C TYR A 172 -15.66 21.41 -10.27
N ASN A 173 -14.66 21.95 -9.55
CA ASN A 173 -13.85 23.05 -10.02
C ASN A 173 -12.99 22.69 -11.23
N LEU A 174 -12.53 21.43 -11.33
CA LEU A 174 -11.75 20.92 -12.45
C LEU A 174 -12.59 20.67 -13.72
N LEU A 175 -13.90 20.46 -13.59
CA LEU A 175 -14.77 20.26 -14.76
C LEU A 175 -14.94 21.58 -15.54
N GLU A 176 -14.63 21.56 -16.84
CA GLU A 176 -14.79 22.74 -17.69
C GLU A 176 -16.27 23.16 -17.83
N ASN A 177 -17.15 22.19 -18.13
CA ASN A 177 -18.56 22.46 -18.43
C ASN A 177 -19.50 22.40 -17.22
N LYS A 178 -18.98 22.09 -16.02
CA LYS A 178 -19.78 21.91 -14.79
C LYS A 178 -20.98 20.95 -14.97
N CYS A 179 -20.78 19.89 -15.73
CA CYS A 179 -21.79 18.86 -15.99
C CYS A 179 -21.49 17.57 -15.21
N CYS A 180 -22.53 16.75 -14.99
CA CYS A 180 -22.41 15.37 -14.55
C CYS A 180 -21.51 14.58 -15.50
N GLU A 181 -20.56 13.82 -14.97
CA GLU A 181 -19.59 13.13 -15.80
C GLU A 181 -20.19 11.93 -16.56
N PHE A 182 -21.24 11.31 -16.01
CA PHE A 182 -21.95 10.17 -16.62
C PHE A 182 -23.06 10.61 -17.59
N SER A 183 -23.89 11.58 -17.23
CA SER A 183 -25.08 11.94 -18.01
C SER A 183 -24.95 13.23 -18.82
N LYS A 184 -23.86 13.98 -18.62
CA LYS A 184 -23.63 15.32 -19.20
C LYS A 184 -24.69 16.37 -18.88
N CYS A 185 -25.62 16.10 -17.95
CA CYS A 185 -26.55 17.13 -17.51
C CYS A 185 -25.82 18.21 -16.70
N ASN A 186 -26.30 19.46 -16.78
CA ASN A 186 -25.74 20.55 -16.00
C ASN A 186 -25.93 20.33 -14.50
N ILE A 187 -24.94 20.74 -13.71
CA ILE A 187 -24.99 20.71 -12.25
C ILE A 187 -25.49 22.07 -11.76
N ASP A 188 -26.80 22.20 -11.62
CA ASP A 188 -27.40 23.43 -11.09
C ASP A 188 -27.23 23.51 -9.56
N ASN A 189 -27.22 22.34 -8.90
CA ASN A 189 -27.06 22.22 -7.45
C ASN A 189 -26.12 21.06 -7.08
N LEU A 190 -24.95 21.38 -6.54
CA LEU A 190 -23.93 20.39 -6.16
C LEU A 190 -24.39 19.43 -5.04
N ALA A 191 -25.49 19.71 -4.34
CA ALA A 191 -26.07 18.80 -3.35
C ALA A 191 -26.71 17.55 -3.98
N ASP A 192 -27.08 17.60 -5.26
CA ASP A 192 -27.67 16.47 -6.00
C ASP A 192 -26.63 15.50 -6.57
N PHE A 193 -25.36 15.85 -6.40
CA PHE A 193 -24.22 15.11 -6.94
C PHE A 193 -23.28 14.64 -5.83
N GLU A 194 -22.62 13.52 -6.12
CA GLU A 194 -21.69 12.83 -5.24
C GLU A 194 -20.36 12.60 -5.96
N PHE A 195 -19.28 12.66 -5.20
CA PHE A 195 -17.95 12.27 -5.69
C PHE A 195 -17.82 10.76 -5.50
N ALA A 196 -17.83 10.03 -6.61
CA ALA A 196 -17.67 8.59 -6.62
C ALA A 196 -16.21 8.24 -6.91
N HIS A 197 -15.57 7.50 -6.01
CA HIS A 197 -14.22 6.99 -6.26
C HIS A 197 -14.27 5.94 -7.38
N ILE A 198 -13.34 6.02 -8.34
CA ILE A 198 -13.20 5.03 -9.42
C ILE A 198 -12.62 3.74 -8.86
N GLN A 199 -11.44 3.83 -8.24
CA GLN A 199 -10.89 2.75 -7.42
C GLN A 199 -11.31 2.96 -5.97
N SER A 200 -11.98 1.97 -5.39
CA SER A 200 -12.45 2.04 -4.00
C SER A 200 -11.31 2.34 -3.02
N VAL A 201 -11.57 3.25 -2.09
CA VAL A 201 -10.62 3.58 -1.01
C VAL A 201 -10.37 2.39 -0.07
N VAL A 202 -11.30 1.43 -0.01
CA VAL A 202 -11.17 0.22 0.81
C VAL A 202 -10.06 -0.68 0.27
N THR A 203 -9.99 -0.84 -1.05
CA THR A 203 -9.00 -1.68 -1.72
C THR A 203 -7.75 -0.90 -2.12
N ASN A 204 -7.87 0.41 -2.31
CA ASN A 204 -6.78 1.29 -2.69
C ASN A 204 -6.74 2.57 -1.82
N PRO A 205 -6.32 2.48 -0.55
CA PRO A 205 -6.32 3.60 0.39
C PRO A 205 -5.33 4.72 0.02
N ARG A 206 -4.34 4.43 -0.83
CA ARG A 206 -3.40 5.40 -1.42
C ARG A 206 -4.13 6.50 -2.19
N ASN A 207 -5.24 6.15 -2.83
CA ASN A 207 -6.00 7.06 -3.68
C ASN A 207 -7.17 7.74 -2.97
N ALA A 208 -7.23 7.67 -1.62
CA ALA A 208 -8.31 8.25 -0.83
C ALA A 208 -8.52 9.76 -1.09
N LEU A 209 -7.41 10.49 -1.24
CA LEU A 209 -7.38 11.94 -1.42
C LEU A 209 -7.04 12.38 -2.85
N ASN A 210 -6.97 11.43 -3.78
CA ASN A 210 -6.70 11.73 -5.19
C ASN A 210 -8.00 12.17 -5.88
N VAL A 211 -8.09 13.45 -6.23
CA VAL A 211 -9.26 14.01 -6.95
C VAL A 211 -9.45 13.43 -8.35
N TYR A 212 -8.38 12.90 -8.96
CA TYR A 212 -8.45 12.22 -10.26
C TYR A 212 -8.89 10.76 -10.14
N ASN A 213 -8.86 10.17 -8.93
CA ASN A 213 -9.46 8.86 -8.65
C ASN A 213 -10.96 8.97 -8.37
N GLY A 214 -11.67 9.88 -9.03
CA GLY A 214 -13.12 9.96 -8.88
C GLY A 214 -13.81 10.84 -9.89
N VAL A 215 -15.11 10.62 -9.97
CA VAL A 215 -16.03 11.28 -10.88
C VAL A 215 -17.17 11.94 -10.11
N LEU A 216 -17.68 13.04 -10.65
CA LEU A 216 -18.83 13.76 -10.12
C LEU A 216 -20.10 13.30 -10.84
N ILE A 217 -20.94 12.55 -10.12
CA ILE A 217 -22.12 11.90 -10.69
C ILE A 217 -23.36 12.19 -9.85
N HIS A 218 -24.54 12.08 -10.47
CA HIS A 218 -25.81 12.22 -9.75
C HIS A 218 -25.94 11.13 -8.67
N ARG A 219 -26.55 11.48 -7.52
CA ARG A 219 -26.73 10.57 -6.37
C ARG A 219 -27.38 9.22 -6.74
N ASP A 220 -28.24 9.21 -7.76
CA ASP A 220 -28.92 7.99 -8.19
C ASP A 220 -27.97 7.00 -8.89
N TYR A 221 -27.03 7.51 -9.69
CA TYR A 221 -25.97 6.68 -10.28
C TYR A 221 -25.03 6.15 -9.21
N HIS A 222 -24.63 7.00 -8.25
CA HIS A 222 -23.77 6.56 -7.14
C HIS A 222 -24.44 5.47 -6.29
N ARG A 223 -25.74 5.62 -6.00
CA ARG A 223 -26.53 4.58 -5.33
C ARG A 223 -26.60 3.30 -6.16
N ALA A 224 -26.80 3.41 -7.46
CA ALA A 224 -26.84 2.25 -8.35
C ALA A 224 -25.50 1.51 -8.39
N LEU A 225 -24.37 2.22 -8.50
CA LEU A 225 -23.03 1.63 -8.42
C LEU A 225 -22.83 0.89 -7.09
N THR A 226 -23.19 1.53 -5.97
CA THR A 226 -23.09 0.94 -4.63
C THR A 226 -23.92 -0.35 -4.52
N ASN A 227 -25.16 -0.34 -5.01
CA ASN A 227 -26.05 -1.51 -4.96
C ASN A 227 -25.56 -2.66 -5.84
N ASN A 228 -24.86 -2.36 -6.94
CA ASN A 228 -24.25 -3.34 -7.83
C ASN A 228 -22.83 -3.74 -7.39
N GLN A 229 -22.36 -3.27 -6.22
CA GLN A 229 -21.03 -3.58 -5.69
C GLN A 229 -19.88 -3.23 -6.64
N VAL A 230 -20.03 -2.14 -7.40
CA VAL A 230 -18.98 -1.64 -8.28
C VAL A 230 -17.91 -0.95 -7.45
N HIS A 231 -16.68 -1.47 -7.48
CA HIS A 231 -15.58 -1.05 -6.60
C HIS A 231 -14.26 -0.75 -7.33
N ASP A 232 -14.22 -0.95 -8.64
CA ASP A 232 -13.05 -0.77 -9.48
C ASP A 232 -13.40 -0.02 -10.78
N PHE A 233 -12.35 0.28 -11.54
CA PHE A 233 -12.45 0.97 -12.83
C PHE A 233 -13.27 0.15 -13.83
N GLU A 234 -12.97 -1.14 -13.96
CA GLU A 234 -13.60 -2.05 -14.91
C GLU A 234 -15.11 -2.12 -14.70
N GLY A 235 -15.57 -2.32 -13.45
CA GLY A 235 -16.98 -2.37 -13.14
C GLY A 235 -17.69 -1.03 -13.36
N MET A 236 -17.02 0.10 -13.10
CA MET A 236 -17.59 1.43 -13.35
C MET A 236 -17.73 1.71 -14.85
N TYR A 237 -16.73 1.29 -15.63
CA TYR A 237 -16.74 1.38 -17.09
C TYR A 237 -17.88 0.53 -17.68
N GLU A 238 -17.99 -0.74 -17.28
CA GLU A 238 -19.04 -1.65 -17.73
C GLU A 238 -20.44 -1.11 -17.38
N TYR A 239 -20.61 -0.58 -16.15
CA TYR A 239 -21.87 0.05 -15.75
C TYR A 239 -22.26 1.20 -16.70
N CYS A 240 -21.31 2.06 -17.07
CA CYS A 240 -21.57 3.16 -17.98
C CYS A 240 -21.92 2.66 -19.39
N GLU A 241 -21.18 1.68 -19.90
CA GLU A 241 -21.42 1.10 -21.23
C GLU A 241 -22.82 0.48 -21.33
N VAL A 242 -23.20 -0.37 -20.37
CA VAL A 242 -24.50 -1.05 -20.33
C VAL A 242 -25.66 -0.03 -20.27
N ASN A 243 -25.49 1.06 -19.51
CA ASN A 243 -26.52 2.07 -19.33
C ASN A 243 -26.46 3.21 -20.35
N ARG A 244 -25.57 3.12 -21.36
CA ARG A 244 -25.35 4.16 -22.39
C ARG A 244 -25.04 5.53 -21.80
N LEU A 245 -24.22 5.54 -20.76
CA LEU A 245 -23.68 6.74 -20.13
C LEU A 245 -22.35 7.12 -20.78
N ASP A 246 -21.88 8.33 -20.50
CA ASP A 246 -20.64 8.84 -21.06
C ASP A 246 -19.39 8.18 -20.44
N LEU A 247 -18.36 8.03 -21.28
CA LEU A 247 -17.11 7.34 -20.95
C LEU A 247 -15.87 8.24 -20.99
N ALA A 248 -16.01 9.54 -21.28
CA ALA A 248 -14.85 10.46 -21.38
C ALA A 248 -14.07 10.60 -20.07
N TRP A 249 -14.72 10.31 -18.94
CA TRP A 249 -14.05 10.25 -17.64
C TRP A 249 -12.98 9.15 -17.58
N ALA A 250 -13.16 8.05 -18.33
CA ALA A 250 -12.24 6.92 -18.33
C ALA A 250 -10.92 7.30 -19.00
N GLU A 251 -10.97 8.05 -20.11
CA GLU A 251 -9.78 8.59 -20.79
C GLU A 251 -8.99 9.51 -19.85
N GLN A 252 -9.68 10.45 -19.19
CA GLN A 252 -9.06 11.34 -18.20
C GLN A 252 -8.41 10.57 -17.04
N TYR A 253 -9.05 9.51 -16.56
CA TYR A 253 -8.51 8.67 -15.51
C TYR A 253 -7.24 7.92 -15.96
N LEU A 254 -7.22 7.38 -17.18
CA LEU A 254 -6.04 6.67 -17.70
C LEU A 254 -4.86 7.61 -17.93
N GLU A 255 -5.12 8.85 -18.37
CA GLU A 255 -4.08 9.85 -18.61
C GLU A 255 -3.54 10.49 -17.33
N LEU A 256 -4.40 10.78 -16.35
CA LEU A 256 -4.08 11.60 -15.16
C LEU A 256 -4.15 10.85 -13.83
N GLY A 257 -4.86 9.73 -13.77
CA GLY A 257 -5.11 8.92 -12.57
C GLY A 257 -4.14 7.76 -12.37
N SER A 258 -3.24 7.51 -13.31
CA SER A 258 -2.26 6.41 -13.27
C SER A 258 -1.03 6.77 -12.43
N TYR A 259 -1.15 6.77 -11.09
CA TYR A 259 -0.01 6.77 -10.15
C TYR A 259 -0.28 5.86 -8.94
#